data_AF-A0A377LT89-F1
#
_entry.id   AF-A0A377LT89-F1
#
_cell.length_a   1.000
_cell.length_b   1.000
_cell.length_c   1.000
_cell.angle_alpha   90.00
_cell.angle_beta   90.00
_cell.angle_gamma   90.00
#
_symmetry.space_group_name_H-M   'P 1'
#
loop_
_entity.id
_entity.type
_entity.pdbx_description
1 polymer ?
#
loop_
_entity_poly.entity_id
_entity_poly.type
_entity_poly.pdbx_seq_one_letter_code
_entity_poly.pdbx_strand_id
1 'polypeptide(L)'
;MKSYLVGGAVRDALLGLPVKDKDWVVVGATPEEMLNAGYQQVGRDFPVFLHPQSREEYALARTERKSGFRLYWLHLLCRARRHAGAGSPASRSHHQRAGAGRERPDR
;
A
#
# COMPACT_ATOMS: atom_id res chain seq x y z
N MET A 1 -3.60 -9.35 20.02
CA MET A 1 -4.00 -9.83 18.67
C MET A 1 -5.33 -9.18 18.27
N LYS A 2 -5.40 -8.50 17.12
CA LYS A 2 -6.66 -7.99 16.55
C LYS A 2 -6.98 -8.76 15.27
N SER A 3 -8.16 -9.36 15.17
CA SER A 3 -8.61 -10.09 13.98
C SER A 3 -9.74 -9.34 13.27
N TYR A 4 -9.68 -9.33 11.94
CA TYR A 4 -10.66 -8.70 11.06
C TYR A 4 -11.18 -9.73 10.08
N LEU A 5 -12.51 -9.85 10.00
CA LEU A 5 -13.15 -10.67 8.97
C LEU A 5 -12.97 -9.97 7.63
N VAL A 6 -12.54 -10.71 6.62
CA VAL A 6 -12.34 -10.20 5.25
C VAL A 6 -13.02 -11.10 4.23
N GLY A 7 -12.96 -10.71 2.95
CA GLY A 7 -13.39 -11.55 1.85
C GLY A 7 -14.91 -11.63 1.65
N GLY A 8 -15.36 -12.75 1.10
CA GLY A 8 -16.76 -13.00 0.75
C GLY A 8 -17.70 -13.00 1.96
N ALA A 9 -17.18 -13.37 3.13
CA ALA A 9 -17.93 -13.39 4.39
C ALA A 9 -18.50 -12.01 4.76
N VAL A 10 -17.75 -10.94 4.52
CA VAL A 10 -18.21 -9.58 4.81
C VAL A 10 -19.32 -9.17 3.86
N ARG A 11 -19.18 -9.47 2.56
CA ARG A 11 -20.21 -9.21 1.55
C ARG A 11 -21.49 -9.96 1.89
N ASP A 12 -21.38 -11.26 2.14
CA ASP A 12 -22.53 -12.13 2.35
C ASP A 12 -23.23 -11.76 3.66
N ALA A 13 -22.49 -11.38 4.71
CA ALA A 13 -23.06 -10.84 5.95
C ALA A 13 -23.82 -9.52 5.73
N LEU A 14 -23.30 -8.61 4.90
CA LEU A 14 -23.97 -7.34 4.56
C LEU A 14 -25.23 -7.56 3.70
N LEU A 15 -25.26 -8.63 2.90
CA LEU A 15 -26.40 -9.02 2.09
C LEU A 15 -27.39 -9.95 2.83
N GLY A 16 -27.11 -10.32 4.08
CA GLY A 16 -27.93 -11.25 4.87
C GLY A 16 -27.93 -12.69 4.33
N LEU A 17 -26.92 -13.05 3.54
CA LEU A 17 -26.74 -14.39 2.99
C LEU A 17 -25.97 -15.29 3.98
N PRO A 18 -26.20 -16.62 3.94
CA PRO A 18 -25.44 -17.55 4.78
C PRO A 18 -23.95 -17.53 4.39
N VAL A 19 -23.11 -17.12 5.34
CA VAL A 19 -21.65 -17.12 5.21
C VAL A 19 -21.15 -18.56 5.28
N LYS A 20 -20.49 -19.02 4.21
CA LYS A 20 -19.95 -20.39 4.12
C LYS A 20 -18.52 -20.48 4.63
N ASP A 21 -17.67 -19.56 4.19
CA ASP A 21 -16.25 -19.53 4.50
C ASP A 21 -15.90 -18.18 5.12
N LYS A 22 -15.04 -18.19 6.15
CA LYS A 22 -14.59 -16.99 6.86
C LYS A 22 -13.08 -16.90 6.81
N ASP A 23 -12.63 -15.83 6.17
CA ASP A 23 -11.22 -15.48 6.09
C ASP A 23 -10.93 -14.40 7.13
N TRP A 24 -9.91 -14.62 7.95
CA TRP A 24 -9.51 -13.71 9.01
C TRP A 24 -8.14 -13.12 8.72
N VAL A 25 -8.01 -11.81 8.96
CA VAL A 25 -6.72 -11.11 8.92
C VAL A 25 -6.35 -10.68 10.32
N VAL A 26 -5.14 -11.02 10.75
CA VAL A 26 -4.62 -10.77 12.08
C VAL A 26 -3.60 -9.65 12.03
N VAL A 27 -3.83 -8.58 12.80
CA VAL A 27 -2.93 -7.43 12.90
C VAL A 27 -2.29 -7.39 14.29
N GLY A 28 -0.98 -7.09 14.31
CA GLY A 28 -0.22 -6.91 15.54
C GLY A 28 0.00 -8.21 16.32
N ALA A 29 0.08 -9.34 15.61
CA ALA A 29 0.53 -10.61 16.15
C ALA A 29 1.76 -11.10 15.37
N THR A 30 2.58 -11.94 15.99
CA THR A 30 3.72 -12.59 15.34
C THR A 30 3.39 -14.02 14.92
N PRO A 31 4.11 -14.61 13.94
CA PRO A 31 3.99 -16.02 13.61
C PRO A 31 4.17 -16.95 14.81
N GLU A 32 5.12 -16.64 15.70
CA GLU A 32 5.39 -17.44 16.90
C GLU A 32 4.22 -17.40 17.88
N GLU A 33 3.58 -16.25 18.07
CA GLU A 33 2.37 -16.13 18.88
C GLU A 33 1.22 -16.97 18.31
N MET A 34 1.05 -16.99 16.98
CA MET A 34 0.06 -17.84 16.31
C MET A 34 0.34 -19.33 16.52
N LEU A 35 1.60 -19.75 16.39
CA LEU A 35 2.01 -21.13 16.61
C LEU A 35 1.84 -21.55 18.07
N ASN A 36 2.21 -20.68 19.02
CA ASN A 36 2.01 -20.90 20.46
C ASN A 36 0.53 -20.99 20.84
N ALA A 37 -0.34 -20.29 20.12
CA ALA A 37 -1.79 -20.40 20.26
C ALA A 37 -2.38 -21.68 19.63
N GLY A 38 -1.54 -22.55 19.05
CA GLY A 38 -1.95 -23.84 18.50
C GLY A 38 -2.50 -23.76 17.07
N TYR A 39 -2.25 -22.65 16.36
CA TYR A 39 -2.61 -22.56 14.95
C TYR A 39 -1.61 -23.33 14.08
N GLN A 40 -2.11 -23.95 13.03
CA GLN A 40 -1.28 -24.70 12.08
C GLN A 40 -0.91 -23.83 10.88
N GLN A 41 0.37 -23.55 10.69
CA GLN A 41 0.83 -22.84 9.50
C GLN A 41 0.64 -23.67 8.23
N VAL A 42 0.07 -23.04 7.21
CA VAL A 42 -0.11 -23.56 5.85
C VAL A 42 0.56 -22.60 4.86
N GLY A 43 1.39 -23.15 3.97
CA GLY A 43 2.14 -22.39 2.97
C GLY A 43 3.53 -21.94 3.42
N ARG A 44 4.47 -21.87 2.47
CA ARG A 44 5.87 -21.44 2.71
C ARG A 44 6.08 -19.95 2.45
N ASP A 45 5.49 -19.41 1.38
CA ASP A 45 5.74 -18.03 0.93
C ASP A 45 4.84 -16.99 1.61
N PHE A 46 3.69 -17.43 2.11
CA PHE A 46 2.69 -16.61 2.80
C PHE A 46 2.25 -17.35 4.05
N PRO A 47 2.55 -16.83 5.26
CA PRO A 47 2.18 -17.49 6.49
C PRO A 47 0.67 -17.32 6.73
N VAL A 48 -0.10 -18.27 6.20
CA VAL A 48 -1.50 -18.47 6.52
C VAL A 48 -1.58 -19.53 7.62
N PHE A 49 -2.53 -19.40 8.53
CA PHE A 49 -2.66 -20.24 9.71
C PHE A 49 -4.07 -20.81 9.78
N LEU A 50 -4.21 -22.10 10.04
CA LEU A 50 -5.50 -22.75 10.26
C LEU A 50 -5.81 -22.82 11.75
N HIS A 51 -7.04 -22.43 12.11
CA HIS A 51 -7.51 -22.56 13.48
C HIS A 51 -7.72 -24.04 13.85
N PRO A 52 -7.24 -24.52 15.02
CA PRO A 52 -7.23 -25.95 15.36
C PRO A 52 -8.64 -26.58 15.48
N GLN A 53 -9.65 -25.78 15.81
CA GLN A 53 -11.03 -26.25 16.06
C GLN A 53 -11.94 -26.04 14.84
N SER A 54 -12.08 -24.79 14.37
CA SER A 54 -12.95 -24.42 13.25
C SER A 54 -12.34 -24.66 11.87
N ARG A 55 -11.01 -24.86 11.77
CA ARG A 55 -10.26 -24.91 10.51
C ARG A 55 -10.40 -23.67 9.62
N GLU A 56 -10.83 -22.56 10.19
CA GLU A 56 -10.87 -21.26 9.50
C GLU A 56 -9.46 -20.74 9.22
N GLU A 57 -9.33 -19.92 8.18
CA GLU A 57 -8.06 -19.38 7.71
C GLU A 57 -7.75 -18.03 8.37
N TYR A 58 -6.54 -17.91 8.91
CA TYR A 58 -6.02 -16.73 9.61
C TYR A 58 -4.72 -16.30 8.95
N ALA A 59 -4.73 -15.18 8.24
CA ALA A 59 -3.54 -14.60 7.61
C ALA A 59 -2.96 -13.48 8.48
N LEU A 60 -1.63 -13.47 8.64
CA LEU A 60 -0.97 -12.33 9.28
C LEU A 60 -0.94 -11.11 8.33
N ALA A 61 -1.35 -9.96 8.85
CA ALA A 61 -1.29 -8.70 8.14
C ALA A 61 0.17 -8.31 7.90
N ARG A 62 0.54 -8.20 6.63
CA ARG A 62 1.84 -7.70 6.18
C ARG A 62 1.67 -6.37 5.48
N THR A 63 2.58 -5.44 5.71
CA THR A 63 2.65 -4.21 4.93
C THR A 63 3.54 -4.49 3.73
N GLU A 64 2.95 -4.74 2.56
CA GLU A 64 3.72 -4.83 1.32
C GLU A 64 4.38 -3.46 1.04
N ARG A 65 5.69 -3.35 1.28
CA ARG A 65 6.49 -2.27 0.71
C ARG A 65 6.93 -2.70 -0.68
N LYS A 66 6.24 -2.19 -1.69
CA LYS A 66 6.58 -2.42 -3.10
C LYS A 66 7.84 -1.65 -3.47
N SER A 67 9.02 -2.17 -3.14
CA SER A 67 10.29 -1.69 -3.70
C SER A 67 10.51 -2.36 -5.07
N GLY A 68 9.71 -1.96 -6.05
CA GLY A 68 9.76 -2.51 -7.40
C GLY A 68 9.52 -1.41 -8.42
N PHE A 69 10.60 -0.94 -9.04
CA PHE A 69 10.61 -0.14 -10.27
C PHE A 69 10.08 -1.01 -11.43
N ARG A 70 8.81 -1.39 -11.39
CA ARG A 70 8.11 -2.10 -12.47
C ARG A 70 6.67 -1.62 -12.54
N LEU A 71 6.53 -0.30 -12.66
CA LEU A 71 5.31 0.39 -13.07
C LEU A 71 5.39 0.83 -14.55
N TYR A 72 6.14 0.13 -15.40
CA TYR A 72 5.90 0.17 -16.83
C TYR A 72 4.78 -0.81 -17.12
N TRP A 73 3.52 -0.39 -16.99
CA TRP A 73 2.34 -0.91 -17.72
C TRP A 73 1.01 -0.35 -17.19
N LEU A 74 0.98 0.32 -16.04
CA LEU A 74 -0.23 1.01 -15.54
C LEU A 74 -0.20 2.54 -15.68
N HIS A 75 0.74 3.09 -16.47
CA HIS A 75 0.78 4.54 -16.76
C HIS A 75 0.23 4.90 -18.15
N LEU A 76 -0.05 3.92 -19.03
CA LEU A 76 -0.46 4.20 -20.40
C LEU A 76 -1.98 4.38 -20.58
N LEU A 77 -2.81 3.99 -19.61
CA LEU A 77 -4.28 4.10 -19.76
C LEU A 77 -4.90 5.40 -19.22
N CYS A 78 -4.13 6.27 -18.55
CA CYS A 78 -4.70 7.46 -17.88
C CYS A 78 -4.33 8.81 -18.52
N ARG A 79 -3.77 8.83 -19.74
CA ARG A 79 -3.45 10.07 -20.47
C ARG A 79 -4.38 10.37 -21.66
N ALA A 80 -5.42 9.56 -21.85
CA ALA A 80 -6.46 9.80 -22.84
C ALA A 80 -7.67 10.52 -22.21
N ARG A 81 -7.48 11.78 -21.81
CA ARG A 81 -8.54 12.82 -21.64
C ARG A 81 -7.92 14.07 -21.04
N ARG A 82 -7.52 14.99 -21.90
CA ARG A 82 -7.70 16.44 -21.74
C ARG A 82 -7.20 17.13 -23.01
N HIS A 83 -8.04 17.08 -24.04
CA HIS A 83 -8.02 18.09 -25.09
C HIS A 83 -8.71 19.35 -24.58
N ALA A 84 -8.22 20.49 -25.08
CA ALA A 84 -8.85 21.79 -25.17
C ALA A 84 -8.84 22.69 -23.92
N GLY A 85 -8.25 23.88 -24.07
CA GLY A 85 -8.52 25.02 -23.20
C GLY A 85 -7.38 26.02 -23.04
N ALA A 86 -7.20 26.88 -24.05
CA ALA A 86 -6.90 28.31 -23.96
C ALA A 86 -5.76 28.86 -23.05
N GLY A 87 -4.90 29.68 -23.67
CA GLY A 87 -4.37 30.88 -23.01
C GLY A 87 -2.85 31.06 -22.96
N SER A 88 -2.28 31.70 -23.99
CA SER A 88 -1.20 32.71 -23.81
C SER A 88 -1.71 33.82 -22.86
N PRO A 89 -0.87 34.64 -22.17
CA PRO A 89 0.46 35.14 -22.57
C PRO A 89 1.48 35.33 -21.42
N ALA A 90 2.58 36.06 -21.72
CA ALA A 90 3.31 37.00 -20.85
C ALA A 90 4.80 36.66 -20.54
N SER A 91 5.66 37.25 -21.38
CA SER A 91 6.82 38.09 -21.02
C SER A 91 7.70 37.69 -19.82
N ARG A 92 8.89 37.15 -20.11
CA ARG A 92 10.03 37.12 -19.18
C ARG A 92 10.92 38.35 -19.38
N SER A 93 10.85 39.27 -18.43
CA SER A 93 11.81 40.36 -18.25
C SER A 93 13.08 39.85 -17.56
N HIS A 94 14.21 40.13 -18.19
CA HIS A 94 15.55 40.04 -17.62
C HIS A 94 15.65 40.90 -16.35
N HIS A 95 16.15 40.35 -15.25
CA HIS A 95 16.86 41.17 -14.27
C HIS A 95 18.06 40.42 -13.69
N GLN A 96 19.22 40.97 -14.00
CA GLN A 96 20.54 40.61 -13.50
C GLN A 96 20.59 40.78 -11.97
N ARG A 97 21.19 39.81 -11.27
CA ARG A 97 21.70 40.00 -9.90
C ARG A 97 23.23 39.99 -9.98
N ALA A 98 23.83 41.13 -9.64
CA ALA A 98 25.26 41.31 -9.47
C ALA A 98 25.76 40.55 -8.21
N GLY A 99 26.86 39.79 -8.36
CA GLY A 99 27.68 39.28 -7.25
C GLY A 99 28.52 40.42 -6.66
N ALA A 100 28.65 40.49 -5.33
CA ALA A 100 29.82 40.01 -4.57
C ALA A 100 31.14 40.67 -5.05
N GLY A 101 31.86 41.52 -4.31
CA GLY A 101 32.07 41.60 -2.87
C GLY A 101 33.50 41.12 -2.57
N ARG A 102 34.33 42.00 -1.96
CA ARG A 102 35.68 41.79 -1.37
C ARG A 102 36.85 41.77 -2.37
N GLU A 103 38.07 42.24 -2.11
CA GLU A 103 38.77 42.86 -0.97
C GLU A 103 40.06 43.49 -1.55
N ARG A 104 40.57 44.58 -0.96
CA ARG A 104 41.88 45.18 -1.28
C ARG A 104 43.00 44.38 -0.61
N PRO A 105 44.24 44.50 -1.12
CA PRO A 105 45.30 44.95 -0.21
C PRO A 105 46.24 46.00 -0.84
N ASP A 106 46.53 47.03 -0.05
CA ASP A 106 47.58 48.03 -0.29
C ASP A 106 48.98 47.42 -0.13
N ARG A 107 49.95 47.99 -0.86
CA ARG A 107 51.38 47.65 -0.84
C ARG A 107 52.19 48.92 -0.70
#